data_AF-A0A1I2IWS2-F1
#
_entry.id   AF-A0A1I2IWS2-F1
#
_cell.length_a   1.000
_cell.length_b   1.000
_cell.length_c   1.000
_cell.angle_alpha   90.00
_cell.angle_beta   90.00
_cell.angle_gamma   90.00
#
_symmetry.space_group_name_H-M   'P 1'
#
loop_
_entity.id
_entity.type
_entity.pdbx_description
1 polymer ?
#
loop_
_entity_poly.entity_id
_entity_poly.type
_entity_poly.pdbx_seq_one_letter_code
_entity_poly.pdbx_strand_id
1 'polypeptide(L)' 'MTSKKNDDSDTRGAVVVQPRTPPRGSFSLLLPPNMVWEEHPVAGGIRLDFRIATARDIVKRIRERGEG' A
#
# COMPACT_ATOMS: atom_id res chain seq x y z
N MET A 1 49.01 6.41 36.05
CA MET A 1 48.26 7.05 34.95
C MET A 1 46.96 6.31 34.79
N THR A 2 45.86 7.05 34.94
CA THR A 2 44.47 6.58 35.07
C THR A 2 43.93 5.95 33.79
N SER A 3 43.46 4.70 33.88
CA SER A 3 42.66 4.06 32.84
C SER A 3 41.32 4.78 32.73
N LYS A 4 41.10 5.44 31.61
CA LYS A 4 39.84 6.14 31.29
C LYS A 4 38.80 5.05 30.99
N LYS A 5 37.90 4.80 31.95
CA LYS A 5 36.73 3.93 31.75
C LYS A 5 35.88 4.50 30.61
N ASN A 6 35.70 3.74 29.54
CA ASN A 6 34.62 4.01 28.58
C ASN A 6 33.30 3.80 29.31
N ASP A 7 32.51 4.84 29.38
CA ASP A 7 31.17 4.84 29.96
C ASP A 7 30.18 4.39 28.85
N ASP A 8 29.93 3.09 28.79
CA ASP A 8 29.02 2.42 27.84
C ASP A 8 27.53 2.54 28.26
N SER A 9 27.14 3.63 28.94
CA SER A 9 25.83 3.75 29.60
C SER A 9 24.74 4.46 28.78
N ASP A 10 24.82 4.48 27.44
CA ASP A 10 23.69 4.95 26.61
C ASP A 10 22.78 3.78 26.18
N THR A 11 22.12 3.16 27.17
CA THR A 11 21.19 2.03 26.99
C THR A 11 19.73 2.48 26.81
N ARG A 12 19.49 3.76 26.49
CA ARG A 12 18.14 4.32 26.25
C ARG A 12 17.65 4.03 24.82
N GLY A 13 17.68 2.76 24.41
CA GLY A 13 17.05 2.30 23.19
C GLY A 13 15.66 1.74 23.48
N ALA A 14 14.63 2.18 22.76
CA ALA A 14 13.34 1.50 22.79
C ALA A 14 13.45 0.15 22.08
N VAL A 15 13.10 -0.95 22.76
CA VAL A 15 12.97 -2.26 22.11
C VAL A 15 11.71 -2.23 21.25
N VAL A 16 11.87 -2.08 19.94
CA VAL A 16 10.76 -2.17 18.98
C VAL A 16 10.65 -3.62 18.54
N VAL A 17 9.48 -4.23 18.75
CA VAL A 17 9.19 -5.57 18.23
C VAL A 17 9.20 -5.50 16.71
N GLN A 18 9.98 -6.36 16.05
CA GLN A 18 9.98 -6.45 14.61
C GLN A 18 8.55 -6.82 14.14
N PRO A 19 7.90 -5.99 13.30
CA PRO A 19 6.56 -6.30 12.84
C PRO A 19 6.58 -7.61 12.06
N ARG A 20 5.59 -8.47 12.29
CA ARG A 20 5.43 -9.70 11.52
C ARG A 20 5.23 -9.33 10.05
N THR A 21 5.94 -10.00 9.15
CA THR A 21 5.72 -9.85 7.71
C THR A 21 4.25 -10.14 7.41
N PRO A 22 3.54 -9.24 6.71
CA PRO A 22 2.17 -9.50 6.31
C PRO A 22 2.10 -10.79 5.48
N PRO A 23 1.07 -11.64 5.68
CA PRO A 23 0.87 -12.80 4.82
C PRO A 23 0.75 -12.35 3.37
N ARG A 24 1.53 -12.97 2.49
CA ARG A 24 1.52 -12.69 1.05
C ARG A 24 0.60 -13.68 0.36
N GLY A 25 -0.17 -13.19 -0.60
CA GLY A 25 -1.10 -14.00 -1.38
C GLY A 25 -1.79 -13.16 -2.45
N SER A 26 -2.66 -13.81 -3.21
CA SER A 26 -3.49 -13.16 -4.22
C SER A 26 -4.94 -13.26 -3.82
N PHE A 27 -5.70 -12.22 -4.12
CA PHE A 27 -7.15 -12.24 -4.02
C PHE A 27 -7.73 -11.78 -5.36
N SER A 28 -8.97 -12.18 -5.63
CA SER A 28 -9.73 -11.75 -6.80
C SER A 28 -11.01 -11.08 -6.33
N LEU A 29 -11.38 -9.98 -6.96
CA LEU A 29 -12.65 -9.30 -6.71
C LEU A 29 -13.52 -9.38 -7.96
N LEU A 30 -14.75 -9.84 -7.78
CA LEU A 30 -15.77 -9.77 -8.82
C LEU A 30 -16.45 -8.41 -8.71
N LEU A 31 -16.30 -7.59 -9.75
CA LEU A 31 -16.90 -6.27 -9.81
C LEU A 31 -18.01 -6.25 -10.87
N PRO A 32 -19.13 -5.54 -10.60
CA PRO A 32 -20.10 -5.25 -11.63
C PRO A 32 -19.47 -4.57 -12.85
N PRO A 33 -19.94 -4.83 -14.08
CA PRO A 33 -19.35 -4.25 -15.30
C PRO A 33 -19.33 -2.71 -15.31
N ASN A 34 -20.29 -2.10 -14.62
CA ASN A 34 -20.45 -0.65 -14.50
C ASN A 34 -19.69 -0.04 -13.32
N MET A 35 -18.76 -0.77 -12.68
CA MET A 35 -17.89 -0.21 -11.65
C MET A 35 -16.49 0.10 -12.19
N VAL A 36 -15.89 1.13 -11.63
CA VAL A 36 -14.48 1.48 -11.76
C VAL A 36 -13.86 1.58 -10.37
N TRP A 37 -12.55 1.39 -10.28
CA TRP A 37 -11.80 1.61 -9.05
C TRP A 37 -10.61 2.54 -9.30
N GLU A 38 -10.21 3.24 -8.25
CA GLU A 38 -9.02 4.07 -8.22
C GLU A 38 -8.09 3.57 -7.11
N GLU A 39 -6.80 3.52 -7.40
CA GLU A 39 -5.78 3.07 -6.47
C GLU A 39 -5.13 4.26 -5.78
N HIS A 40 -5.16 4.27 -4.45
CA HIS A 40 -4.53 5.31 -3.65
C HIS A 40 -3.42 4.69 -2.79
N PRO A 41 -2.15 5.11 -2.97
CA PRO A 41 -1.07 4.65 -2.11
C PRO A 41 -1.26 5.19 -0.69
N VAL A 42 -1.08 4.33 0.30
CA VAL A 42 -1.12 4.68 1.72
C VAL A 42 0.09 4.09 2.44
N ALA A 43 0.34 4.50 3.69
CA ALA A 43 1.45 3.99 4.48
C ALA A 43 1.32 2.46 4.67
N GLY A 44 2.15 1.70 3.95
CA GLY A 44 2.19 0.24 4.04
C GLY A 44 1.17 -0.51 3.17
N GLY A 45 0.48 0.15 2.22
CA GLY A 45 -0.48 -0.55 1.36
C GLY A 45 -1.11 0.33 0.27
N ILE A 46 -2.20 -0.18 -0.30
CA ILE A 46 -3.01 0.48 -1.32
C ILE A 46 -4.47 0.47 -0.83
N ARG A 47 -5.15 1.60 -0.95
CA ARG A 47 -6.61 1.70 -0.81
C ARG A 47 -7.24 1.65 -2.21
N LEU A 48 -8.27 0.82 -2.37
CA LEU A 48 -9.07 0.74 -3.59
C LEU A 48 -10.40 1.44 -3.34
N ASP A 49 -10.64 2.54 -4.04
CA ASP A 49 -11.90 3.30 -3.94
C ASP A 49 -12.80 2.96 -5.14
N PHE A 50 -13.98 2.41 -4.87
CA PHE A 50 -14.92 1.94 -5.90
C PHE A 50 -16.04 2.94 -6.13
N ARG A 51 -16.40 3.15 -7.40
CA ARG A 51 -17.54 3.99 -7.79
C ARG A 51 -18.20 3.48 -9.06
N ILE A 52 -19.43 3.95 -9.30
CA ILE A 52 -20.11 3.71 -10.58
C ILE A 52 -19.37 4.45 -11.70
N ALA A 53 -19.21 3.75 -12.83
CA ALA A 53 -18.61 4.26 -14.04
C ALA A 53 -19.44 5.40 -14.62
N THR A 54 -18.77 6.48 -15.00
CA THR A 54 -19.39 7.59 -15.73
C THR A 54 -19.27 7.34 -17.24
N ALA A 55 -20.02 8.10 -18.05
CA ALA A 55 -19.89 8.05 -19.51
C ALA A 55 -18.45 8.31 -19.99
N ARG A 56 -17.71 9.19 -19.28
CA ARG A 56 -16.29 9.46 -19.59
C ARG A 56 -15.40 8.24 -19.35
N ASP A 57 -15.66 7.49 -18.28
CA ASP A 57 -14.92 6.26 -17.98
C ASP A 57 -15.17 5.18 -19.03
N ILE A 58 -16.41 5.08 -19.54
CA ILE A 58 -16.77 4.13 -20.61
C ILE A 58 -16.03 4.47 -21.91
N VAL A 59 -16.04 5.74 -22.33
CA VAL A 59 -15.31 6.20 -23.52
C VAL A 59 -13.81 5.96 -23.38
N LYS A 60 -13.25 6.25 -22.20
CA LYS A 60 -11.84 5.98 -21.90
C LYS A 60 -11.51 4.49 -22.04
N ARG A 61 -12.34 3.60 -21.49
CA ARG A 61 -12.16 2.14 -21.61
C ARG A 61 -12.21 1.65 -23.06
N ILE A 62 -13.16 2.14 -23.86
CA ILE A 62 -13.27 1.79 -25.28
C ILE A 62 -12.00 2.18 -26.03
N ARG A 63 -11.49 3.39 -25.77
CA ARG A 63 -10.23 3.88 -26.36
C ARG A 63 -9.03 3.03 -25.96
N GLU A 64 -8.91 2.67 -24.68
CA GLU A 64 -7.81 1.85 -24.17
C GLU A 64 -7.84 0.41 -24.69
N ARG A 65 -9.03 -0.12 -25.03
CA ARG A 65 -9.18 -1.44 -25.67
C ARG A 65 -8.87 -1.45 -27.17
N GLY A 66 -8.72 -0.28 -27.81
CA GLY A 66 -8.50 -0.19 -29.25
C GLY A 66 -9.73 -0.55 -30.09
N GLU A 67 -10.94 -0.45 -29.52
CA GLU A 67 -12.21 -0.77 -30.19
C GLU A 67 -12.82 0.44 -30.95
N GLY A 68 -11.99 1.35 -31.47
CA GLY A 68 -12.42 2.63 -32.07
C GLY A 68 -11.92 2.87 -33.49
#